data_AF-A0A8X7CCB4-F1
#
_entry.id   AF-A0A8X7CCB4-F1
#
_cell.length_a   1.000
_cell.length_b   1.000
_cell.length_c   1.000
_cell.angle_alpha   90.00
_cell.angle_beta   90.00
_cell.angle_gamma   90.00
#
_symmetry.space_group_name_H-M   'P 1'
#
loop_
_entity.id
_entity.type
_entity.pdbx_description
1 polymer ?
#
loop_
_entity_poly.entity_id
_entity_poly.type
_entity_poly.pdbx_seq_one_letter_code
_entity_poly.pdbx_strand_id
1 'polypeptide(L)'
;MVSIDDDNINFNTLLNNLEESIEADRVYKLRNAAKIRAVNQPRTSYEDFENIVKGATLKPLDKKEHLSCNPRHTWNPIAKKLEEDSIDEVFMKKLFKK
;
A
#
# COMPACT_ATOMS: atom_id res chain seq x y z
N MET A 1 8.46 -38.24 -7.53
CA MET A 1 8.13 -38.06 -8.95
C MET A 1 6.64 -37.85 -9.00
N VAL A 2 6.15 -36.66 -9.35
CA VAL A 2 4.71 -36.41 -9.42
C VAL A 2 4.19 -37.13 -10.65
N SER A 3 3.37 -38.16 -10.44
CA SER A 3 2.64 -38.84 -11.51
C SER A 3 1.63 -37.86 -12.08
N ILE A 4 1.76 -37.54 -13.36
CA ILE A 4 0.75 -36.82 -14.14
C ILE A 4 -0.15 -37.90 -14.73
N ASP A 5 -1.33 -38.05 -14.15
CA ASP A 5 -2.43 -38.77 -14.79
C ASP A 5 -2.99 -37.84 -15.88
N ASP A 6 -2.87 -38.26 -17.14
CA ASP A 6 -2.97 -37.43 -18.36
C ASP A 6 -4.41 -37.13 -18.82
N ASP A 7 -5.41 -37.28 -17.95
CA ASP A 7 -6.81 -37.09 -18.34
C ASP A 7 -7.39 -35.83 -17.67
N ASN A 8 -7.21 -34.70 -18.36
CA ASN A 8 -7.84 -33.38 -18.16
C ASN A 8 -7.06 -32.38 -17.26
N ILE A 9 -5.99 -31.81 -17.83
CA ILE A 9 -5.27 -30.66 -17.26
C ILE A 9 -6.24 -29.46 -17.11
N ASN A 10 -6.49 -29.04 -15.87
CA ASN A 10 -7.35 -27.89 -15.60
C ASN A 10 -6.57 -26.57 -15.77
N PHE A 11 -6.68 -25.94 -16.94
CA PHE A 11 -6.01 -24.68 -17.25
C PHE A 11 -6.29 -23.55 -16.25
N ASN A 12 -7.48 -23.50 -15.63
CA ASN A 12 -7.79 -22.46 -14.64
C ASN A 12 -6.91 -22.60 -13.40
N THR A 13 -6.65 -23.83 -12.94
CA THR A 13 -5.76 -24.07 -11.80
C THR A 13 -4.32 -23.68 -12.12
N LEU A 14 -3.87 -23.98 -13.33
CA LEU A 14 -2.53 -23.62 -13.80
C LEU A 14 -2.36 -22.09 -13.89
N LEU A 15 -3.38 -21.39 -14.41
CA LEU A 15 -3.37 -19.92 -14.48
C LEU A 15 -3.32 -19.29 -13.08
N ASN A 16 -4.14 -19.76 -12.14
CA ASN A 16 -4.11 -19.25 -10.76
C ASN A 16 -2.75 -19.48 -10.10
N ASN A 17 -2.16 -20.68 -10.25
CA ASN A 17 -0.83 -20.98 -9.73
C ASN A 17 0.24 -20.08 -10.35
N LEU A 18 0.13 -19.79 -11.65
CA LEU A 18 1.04 -18.90 -12.35
C LEU A 18 0.91 -17.46 -11.83
N GLU A 19 -0.31 -16.95 -11.70
CA GLU A 19 -0.57 -15.60 -11.17
C GLU A 19 -0.06 -15.44 -9.74
N GLU A 20 -0.29 -16.44 -8.88
CA GLU A 20 0.23 -16.45 -7.51
C GLU A 20 1.77 -16.44 -7.50
N SER A 21 2.40 -17.27 -8.34
CA SER A 21 3.86 -17.30 -8.44
C SER A 21 4.44 -15.96 -8.92
N ILE A 22 3.78 -15.29 -9.87
CA ILE A 22 4.20 -13.98 -10.37
C ILE A 22 4.09 -12.92 -9.27
N GLU A 23 2.99 -12.87 -8.52
CA GLU A 23 2.84 -11.89 -7.44
C GLU A 23 3.79 -12.18 -6.29
N ALA A 24 4.04 -13.45 -5.94
CA ALA A 24 5.02 -13.84 -4.94
C ALA A 24 6.42 -13.33 -5.30
N ASP A 25 6.84 -13.50 -6.56
CA ASP A 25 8.11 -12.98 -7.07
C ASP A 25 8.17 -11.45 -7.02
N ARG A 26 7.06 -10.78 -7.38
CA ARG A 26 6.97 -9.32 -7.34
C ARG A 26 7.15 -8.80 -5.92
N VAL A 27 6.44 -9.40 -4.95
CA VAL A 27 6.52 -9.07 -3.52
C VAL A 27 7.91 -9.36 -2.97
N TYR A 28 8.53 -10.49 -3.35
CA TYR A 28 9.88 -10.85 -2.93
C TYR A 28 10.91 -9.80 -3.36
N LYS A 29 10.87 -9.38 -4.63
CA LYS A 29 11.77 -8.36 -5.18
C LYS A 29 11.61 -7.01 -4.46
N LEU A 30 10.37 -6.58 -4.22
CA LEU A 30 10.09 -5.33 -3.49
C LEU A 30 10.60 -5.38 -2.04
N ARG A 31 10.33 -6.48 -1.32
CA ARG A 31 10.80 -6.66 0.06
C ARG A 31 12.31 -6.68 0.13
N ASN A 32 13.00 -7.37 -0.77
CA ASN A 32 14.46 -7.41 -0.77
C ASN A 32 15.07 -6.04 -1.08
N ALA A 33 14.51 -5.32 -2.06
CA ALA A 33 14.92 -3.94 -2.33
C ALA A 33 14.70 -3.03 -1.10
N ALA A 34 13.61 -3.21 -0.36
CA ALA A 34 13.35 -2.49 0.88
C ALA A 34 14.34 -2.87 2.00
N LYS A 35 14.65 -4.17 2.17
CA LYS A 35 15.65 -4.65 3.14
C LYS A 35 17.02 -4.03 2.89
N ILE A 36 17.48 -4.04 1.64
CA ILE A 36 18.77 -3.43 1.26
C ILE A 36 18.76 -1.93 1.54
N ARG A 37 17.68 -1.22 1.20
CA ARG A 37 17.53 0.21 1.50
C ARG A 37 17.56 0.48 3.00
N ALA A 38 16.83 -0.29 3.80
CA ALA A 38 16.74 -0.10 5.24
C ALA A 38 18.07 -0.37 5.96
N VAL A 39 18.83 -1.39 5.52
CA VAL A 39 20.17 -1.69 6.06
C VAL A 39 21.18 -0.59 5.73
N ASN A 40 21.09 -0.02 4.52
CA ASN A 40 22.00 1.05 4.09
C ASN A 40 21.67 2.42 4.71
N GLN A 41 20.53 2.57 5.38
CA GLN A 41 20.21 3.79 6.12
C GLN A 41 21.02 3.85 7.42
N PRO A 42 21.73 4.97 7.68
CA PRO A 42 22.50 5.11 8.91
C PRO A 42 21.56 5.22 10.12
N ARG A 43 21.89 4.50 11.19
CA ARG A 43 21.24 4.59 12.52
C ARG A 43 19.79 4.09 12.59
N THR A 44 19.41 3.14 11.74
CA THR A 44 18.09 2.48 11.74
C THR A 44 17.97 1.48 12.90
N SER A 45 16.93 1.60 13.74
CA SER A 45 16.57 0.57 14.71
C SER A 45 15.97 -0.65 14.01
N TYR A 46 15.94 -1.81 14.67
CA TYR A 46 15.27 -2.99 14.11
C TYR A 46 13.77 -2.71 13.81
N GLU A 47 13.10 -1.97 14.68
CA GLU A 47 11.70 -1.55 14.47
C GLU A 47 11.55 -0.69 13.21
N ASP A 48 12.49 0.23 12.96
CA ASP A 48 12.47 1.07 11.76
C ASP A 48 12.69 0.22 10.51
N PHE A 49 13.62 -0.76 10.57
CA PHE A 49 13.84 -1.72 9.50
C PHE A 49 12.56 -2.52 9.18
N GLU A 50 11.89 -3.05 10.21
CA GLU A 50 10.67 -3.82 10.05
C GLU A 50 9.55 -2.98 9.42
N ASN A 51 9.40 -1.73 9.88
CA ASN A 51 8.41 -0.79 9.35
C ASN A 51 8.67 -0.45 7.88
N ILE A 52 9.92 -0.22 7.48
CA ILE A 52 10.29 0.06 6.09
C ILE A 52 9.96 -1.14 5.19
N VAL A 53 10.31 -2.35 5.62
CA VAL A 53 10.09 -3.57 4.83
C VAL A 53 8.60 -3.88 4.69
N LYS A 54 7.81 -3.74 5.77
CA LYS A 54 6.35 -3.92 5.73
C LYS A 54 5.68 -2.86 4.86
N GLY A 55 6.07 -1.60 5.02
CA GLY A 55 5.51 -0.47 4.29
C GLY A 55 5.72 -0.55 2.78
N ALA A 56 6.84 -1.12 2.32
CA ALA A 56 7.15 -1.24 0.89
C ALA A 56 6.18 -2.11 0.09
N THR A 57 5.41 -2.98 0.75
CA THR A 57 4.42 -3.85 0.09
C THR A 57 3.00 -3.31 0.08
N LEU A 58 2.77 -2.15 0.71
CA LEU A 58 1.44 -1.53 0.76
C LEU A 58 1.03 -1.02 -0.62
N LYS A 59 -0.23 -1.24 -0.98
CA LYS A 59 -0.82 -0.64 -2.19
C LYS A 59 -1.08 0.85 -1.94
N PRO A 60 -0.87 1.71 -2.95
CA PRO A 60 -1.34 3.09 -2.88
C PRO A 60 -2.86 3.10 -2.64
N LEU A 61 -3.31 4.04 -1.83
CA LEU A 61 -4.74 4.27 -1.64
C LEU A 61 -5.38 4.78 -2.93
N ASP A 62 -6.52 4.22 -3.29
CA ASP A 62 -7.30 4.72 -4.41
C ASP A 62 -8.07 6.00 -4.02
N LYS A 63 -8.40 6.87 -4.98
CA LYS A 63 -9.14 8.13 -4.74
C LYS A 63 -10.53 7.89 -4.16
N LYS A 64 -11.07 6.70 -4.38
CA LYS A 64 -12.38 6.26 -3.87
C LYS A 64 -12.29 5.68 -2.46
N GLU A 65 -11.08 5.33 -2.01
CA GLU A 65 -10.81 4.84 -0.67
C GLU A 65 -10.62 6.04 0.26
N HIS A 66 -11.74 6.61 0.71
CA HIS A 66 -11.72 7.64 1.73
C HIS A 66 -11.35 7.04 3.08
N LEU A 67 -10.10 7.19 3.48
CA LEU A 67 -9.76 7.11 4.89
C LEU A 67 -10.58 8.20 5.59
N SER A 68 -11.28 7.87 6.67
CA SER A 68 -11.85 8.84 7.61
C SER A 68 -10.76 9.62 8.37
N CYS A 69 -9.59 9.77 7.77
CA CYS A 69 -8.49 10.54 8.28
C CYS A 69 -8.82 12.01 8.08
N ASN A 70 -8.77 12.74 9.18
CA ASN A 70 -9.01 14.15 9.20
C ASN A 70 -8.02 14.86 8.25
N PRO A 71 -8.46 15.55 7.18
CA PRO A 71 -7.56 16.24 6.24
C PRO A 71 -6.78 17.41 6.89
N ARG A 72 -6.99 17.66 8.19
CA ARG A 72 -6.50 18.78 8.99
C ARG A 72 -5.02 18.68 9.44
N HIS A 73 -4.18 17.81 8.86
CA HIS A 73 -2.74 17.85 9.14
C HIS A 73 -2.03 18.79 8.16
N THR A 74 -1.85 20.05 8.57
CA THR A 74 -1.00 20.99 7.84
C THR A 74 0.47 20.59 8.04
N TRP A 75 1.05 19.91 7.04
CA TRP A 75 2.48 19.58 7.01
C TRP A 75 3.39 20.83 6.94
N ASN A 76 2.80 21.98 6.62
CA ASN A 76 3.50 23.26 6.57
C ASN A 76 3.20 24.08 7.85
N PRO A 77 4.19 24.41 8.68
CA PRO A 77 4.01 25.23 9.88
C PRO A 77 3.62 26.69 9.59
N ILE A 78 3.81 27.16 8.35
CA ILE A 78 3.46 28.53 7.91
C ILE A 78 1.99 28.59 7.44
N ALA A 79 1.36 27.45 7.15
CA ALA A 79 -0.03 27.40 6.75
C ALA A 79 -0.93 27.63 7.97
N LYS A 80 -1.76 28.68 7.94
CA LYS A 80 -2.73 28.96 9.01
C LYS A 80 -3.76 27.82 9.08
N LYS A 81 -3.96 27.24 10.26
CA LYS A 81 -5.10 26.35 10.54
C LYS A 81 -6.36 27.20 10.38
N LEU A 82 -7.15 26.97 9.34
CA LEU A 82 -8.50 27.54 9.26
C LEU A 82 -9.31 26.92 10.43
N GLU A 83 -10.17 27.72 11.06
CA GLU A 83 -10.97 27.25 12.20
C GLU A 83 -11.89 26.10 11.78
N GLU A 84 -12.03 25.12 12.67
CA GLU A 84 -12.60 23.80 12.36
C GLU A 84 -14.02 23.88 11.79
N ASP A 85 -14.82 24.84 12.25
CA ASP A 85 -16.23 24.99 11.86
C ASP A 85 -16.41 25.54 10.44
N SER A 86 -15.47 26.38 9.96
CA SER A 86 -15.55 27.00 8.63
C SER A 86 -15.16 26.04 7.50
N ILE A 87 -14.30 25.06 7.78
CA ILE A 87 -13.81 24.11 6.77
C ILE A 87 -14.82 22.99 6.52
N ASP A 88 -15.54 22.54 7.56
CA ASP A 88 -16.54 21.47 7.43
C ASP A 88 -17.70 21.93 6.52
N GLU A 89 -18.12 23.20 6.59
CA GLU A 89 -19.05 23.79 5.61
C GLU A 89 -18.48 23.75 4.18
N VAL A 90 -17.21 24.12 3.98
CA VAL A 90 -16.58 24.11 2.65
C VAL A 90 -16.44 22.70 2.08
N PHE A 91 -16.09 21.72 2.93
CA PHE A 91 -15.94 20.32 2.54
C PHE A 91 -17.30 19.68 2.21
N MET A 92 -18.31 19.91 3.06
CA MET A 92 -19.68 19.43 2.82
C MET A 92 -20.30 20.09 1.58
N LYS A 93 -20.08 21.38 1.36
CA LYS A 93 -20.58 22.09 0.18
C LYS A 93 -19.90 21.64 -1.13
N LYS A 94 -18.68 21.08 -1.05
CA LYS A 94 -17.96 20.49 -2.19
C LYS A 94 -18.34 19.03 -2.45
N LEU A 95 -18.67 18.27 -1.41
CA LEU A 95 -19.11 16.86 -1.50
C LEU A 95 -20.57 16.71 -1.95
N PHE A 96 -21.45 17.63 -1.55
CA PHE A 96 -22.90 17.55 -1.83
C PHE A 96 -23.37 18.50 -2.95
N LYS A 97 -22.46 19.02 -3.78
CA LYS A 97 -22.84 19.85 -4.93
C LYS A 97 -23.34 18.95 -6.06
N LYS A 98 -24.66 18.88 -6.22
CA LYS A 98 -25.35 18.27 -7.36
C LYS A 98 -25.37 19.24 -8.54
#